data_AF-A0A521LRT4-F1
#
_entry.id   AF-A0A521LRT4-F1
#
_cell.length_a   1.000
_cell.length_b   1.000
_cell.length_c   1.000
_cell.angle_alpha   90.00
_cell.angle_beta   90.00
_cell.angle_gamma   90.00
#
_symmetry.space_group_name_H-M   'P 1'
#
loop_
_entity.id
_entity.type
_entity.pdbx_description
1 polymer ?
#
loop_
_entity_poly.entity_id
_entity_poly.type
_entity_poly.pdbx_seq_one_letter_code
_entity_poly.pdbx_strand_id
1 'polypeptide(L)'
;MLDVRMTIEELMLLSVSAHKDVAEGAVQAIRGKYRADYKMRKMKELNPNFFPDAIDVVPTDEPGMAGKFKSVDEPYLTEEQAKKFYHLSDNVLHASPVFMSVEAFDQHVSELKSFLRLSERLLRTFEIDISGAGFNVMGHLHLDSDALPMVVEAHFA
;
A
#
# COMPACT_ATOMS: atom_id res chain seq x y z
N MET A 1 -4.59 -1.63 -15.77
CA MET A 1 -3.66 -2.62 -15.16
C MET A 1 -2.34 -1.98 -14.81
N LEU A 2 -1.71 -1.19 -15.70
CA LEU A 2 -0.52 -0.41 -15.34
C LEU A 2 -0.72 0.42 -14.06
N ASP A 3 -1.91 0.98 -13.86
CA ASP A 3 -2.26 1.72 -12.64
C ASP A 3 -2.21 0.87 -11.37
N VAL A 4 -2.64 -0.40 -11.42
CA VAL A 4 -2.54 -1.33 -10.28
C VAL A 4 -1.08 -1.49 -9.86
N ARG A 5 -0.21 -1.75 -10.85
CA ARG A 5 1.22 -1.84 -10.63
C ARG A 5 1.80 -0.54 -10.07
N MET A 6 1.46 0.61 -10.64
CA MET A 6 1.96 1.92 -10.18
C MET A 6 1.50 2.21 -8.75
N THR A 7 0.22 1.99 -8.44
CA THR A 7 -0.31 2.15 -7.08
C THR A 7 0.46 1.31 -6.07
N ILE A 8 0.72 0.02 -6.37
CA ILE A 8 1.50 -0.84 -5.48
C ILE A 8 2.94 -0.31 -5.32
N GLU A 9 3.57 0.18 -6.39
CA GLU A 9 4.91 0.77 -6.32
C GLU A 9 4.94 2.03 -5.44
N GLU A 10 3.95 2.90 -5.57
CA GLU A 10 3.85 4.11 -4.75
C GLU A 10 3.60 3.77 -3.27
N LEU A 11 2.73 2.79 -2.97
CA LEU A 11 2.51 2.31 -1.60
C LEU A 11 3.81 1.81 -0.95
N MET A 12 4.65 1.08 -1.69
CA MET A 12 5.96 0.65 -1.20
C MET A 12 6.91 1.83 -0.97
N LEU A 13 6.93 2.80 -1.88
CA LEU A 13 7.84 3.95 -1.82
C LEU A 13 7.54 4.91 -0.67
N LEU A 14 6.31 4.94 -0.17
CA LEU A 14 5.96 5.70 1.04
C LEU A 14 6.92 5.40 2.20
N SER A 15 7.33 4.14 2.37
CA SER A 15 8.20 3.65 3.46
C SER A 15 9.65 4.12 3.40
N VAL A 16 10.06 4.80 2.33
CA VAL A 16 11.41 5.36 2.17
C VAL A 16 11.38 6.87 1.94
N SER A 17 10.19 7.49 1.98
CA SER A 17 9.96 8.89 1.61
C SER A 17 10.71 9.90 2.50
N ALA A 18 11.01 9.55 3.75
CA ALA A 18 11.71 10.42 4.69
C ALA A 18 13.23 10.48 4.49
N HIS A 19 13.80 9.55 3.71
CA HIS A 19 15.23 9.45 3.50
C HIS A 19 15.56 9.70 2.03
N LYS A 20 15.79 10.97 1.66
CA LYS A 20 15.98 11.39 0.26
C LYS A 20 16.93 10.49 -0.54
N ASP A 21 18.11 10.20 -0.01
CA ASP A 21 19.11 9.39 -0.72
C ASP A 21 18.68 7.92 -0.88
N VAL A 22 18.00 7.37 0.14
CA VAL A 22 17.42 6.02 0.09
C VAL A 22 16.25 5.97 -0.88
N ALA A 23 15.40 7.00 -0.89
CA ALA A 23 14.27 7.14 -1.80
C ALA A 23 14.72 7.20 -3.25
N GLU A 24 15.70 8.04 -3.58
CA GLU A 24 16.24 8.16 -4.94
C GLU A 24 16.84 6.82 -5.42
N GLY A 25 17.62 6.15 -4.57
CA GLY A 25 18.17 4.82 -4.86
C GLY A 25 17.08 3.75 -5.01
N ALA A 26 16.07 3.74 -4.14
CA ALA A 26 14.94 2.82 -4.20
C ALA A 26 14.13 3.01 -5.48
N VAL A 27 13.78 4.26 -5.82
CA VAL A 27 13.05 4.62 -7.04
C VAL A 27 13.81 4.12 -8.27
N GLN A 28 15.12 4.36 -8.37
CA GLN A 28 15.93 3.86 -9.48
C GLN A 28 15.95 2.32 -9.53
N ALA A 29 16.13 1.66 -8.38
CA ALA A 29 16.22 0.21 -8.27
C ALA A 29 14.90 -0.49 -8.64
N ILE A 30 13.76 0.10 -8.28
CA ILE A 30 12.45 -0.49 -8.56
C ILE A 30 11.92 -0.09 -9.93
N ARG A 31 12.03 1.17 -10.38
CA ARG A 31 11.46 1.60 -11.67
C ARG A 31 12.18 0.97 -12.87
N GLY A 32 13.47 0.65 -12.73
CA GLY A 32 14.27 -0.04 -13.77
C GLY A 32 14.01 -1.54 -13.92
N LYS A 33 13.13 -2.15 -13.11
CA LYS A 33 12.81 -3.58 -13.16
C LYS A 33 11.30 -3.79 -13.26
N TYR A 34 10.86 -4.95 -13.77
CA TYR A 34 9.42 -5.26 -13.93
C TYR A 34 8.91 -6.32 -12.96
N ARG A 35 9.77 -7.23 -12.47
CA ARG A 35 9.34 -8.37 -11.65
C ARG A 35 8.98 -7.97 -10.21
N ALA A 36 7.76 -8.26 -9.78
CA ALA A 36 7.24 -8.00 -8.44
C ALA A 36 8.17 -8.53 -7.33
N ASP A 37 8.56 -9.80 -7.42
CA ASP A 37 9.43 -10.47 -6.44
C ASP A 37 10.74 -9.72 -6.19
N TYR A 38 11.33 -9.19 -7.27
CA TYR A 38 12.59 -8.47 -7.17
C TYR A 38 12.39 -7.14 -6.44
N LYS A 39 11.35 -6.39 -6.81
CA LYS A 39 11.06 -5.08 -6.20
C LYS A 39 10.73 -5.23 -4.72
N MET A 40 9.81 -6.13 -4.38
CA MET A 40 9.39 -6.34 -2.99
C MET A 40 10.54 -6.83 -2.12
N ARG A 41 11.38 -7.76 -2.62
CA ARG A 41 12.58 -8.17 -1.89
C ARG A 41 13.53 -6.99 -1.66
N LYS A 42 13.74 -6.13 -2.68
CA LYS A 42 14.60 -4.95 -2.54
C LYS A 42 14.04 -3.94 -1.54
N MET A 43 12.73 -3.71 -1.56
CA MET A 43 12.08 -2.87 -0.56
C MET A 43 12.23 -3.46 0.84
N LYS A 44 12.05 -4.78 1.00
CA LYS A 44 12.24 -5.47 2.28
C LYS A 44 13.67 -5.43 2.81
N GLU A 45 14.67 -5.40 1.92
CA GLU A 45 16.08 -5.18 2.28
C GLU A 45 16.33 -3.75 2.79
N LEU A 46 15.58 -2.75 2.29
CA LEU A 46 15.68 -1.36 2.71
C LEU A 46 14.88 -1.07 3.99
N ASN A 47 13.69 -1.64 4.07
CA ASN A 47 12.77 -1.48 5.18
C ASN A 47 11.97 -2.79 5.33
N PRO A 48 12.14 -3.56 6.42
CA PRO A 48 11.42 -4.83 6.61
C PRO A 48 9.89 -4.65 6.70
N ASN A 49 9.42 -3.44 7.07
CA ASN A 49 8.03 -3.03 7.22
C ASN A 49 7.62 -2.04 6.10
N PHE A 50 8.12 -2.25 4.87
CA PHE A 50 7.96 -1.31 3.76
C PHE A 50 6.52 -1.14 3.23
N PHE A 51 5.60 -2.01 3.62
CA PHE A 51 4.22 -1.99 3.13
C PHE A 51 3.30 -1.47 4.24
N PRO A 52 2.36 -0.56 3.94
CA PRO A 52 1.48 -0.01 4.95
C PRO A 52 0.52 -1.05 5.52
N ASP A 53 0.15 -0.86 6.78
CA ASP A 53 -0.84 -1.65 7.49
C ASP A 53 -2.10 -0.81 7.74
N ALA A 54 -3.26 -1.42 7.55
CA ALA A 54 -4.53 -0.78 7.84
C ALA A 54 -4.80 -0.78 9.35
N ILE A 55 -5.26 0.37 9.85
CA ILE A 55 -5.58 0.57 11.27
C ILE A 55 -6.96 1.23 11.43
N ASP A 56 -7.53 1.12 12.63
CA ASP A 56 -8.70 1.87 13.07
C ASP A 56 -8.36 2.72 14.29
N VAL A 57 -9.06 3.85 14.43
CA VAL A 57 -9.01 4.68 15.63
C VAL A 57 -10.23 4.38 16.48
N VAL A 58 -10.04 3.75 17.63
CA VAL A 58 -11.11 3.43 18.58
C VAL A 58 -11.10 4.41 19.76
N PRO A 59 -12.26 4.81 20.29
CA PRO A 59 -12.32 5.64 21.50
C PRO A 59 -11.55 5.01 22.67
N THR A 60 -11.00 5.84 23.54
CA THR A 60 -10.29 5.39 24.74
C THR A 60 -10.69 6.23 25.95
N ASP A 61 -10.71 5.60 27.12
CA ASP A 61 -10.97 6.26 28.40
C ASP A 61 -9.69 6.87 29.02
N GLU A 62 -8.55 6.79 28.33
CA GLU A 62 -7.28 7.32 28.84
C GLU A 62 -7.27 8.86 28.82
N PRO A 63 -7.03 9.52 29.97
CA PRO A 63 -7.06 10.98 30.05
C PRO A 63 -6.07 11.63 29.08
N GLY A 64 -6.57 12.51 28.21
CA GLY A 64 -5.75 13.25 27.23
C GLY A 64 -5.54 12.55 25.90
N MET A 65 -6.12 11.35 25.67
CA MET A 65 -6.09 10.68 24.37
C MET A 65 -7.47 10.66 23.70
N ALA A 66 -7.52 11.08 22.44
CA ALA A 66 -8.76 11.08 21.64
C ALA A 66 -9.17 9.66 21.19
N GLY A 67 -8.22 8.73 21.11
CA GLY A 67 -8.44 7.35 20.72
C GLY A 67 -7.16 6.53 20.76
N LYS A 68 -7.29 5.22 20.58
CA LYS A 68 -6.20 4.25 20.42
C LYS A 68 -6.25 3.65 19.03
N PHE A 69 -5.08 3.28 18.52
CA PHE A 69 -4.98 2.55 17.27
C PHE A 69 -5.20 1.05 17.50
N LYS A 70 -5.94 0.42 16.60
CA LYS A 70 -6.14 -1.02 16.58
C LYS A 70 -5.94 -1.52 15.15
N SER A 71 -5.30 -2.67 14.98
CA SER A 71 -5.32 -3.39 13.71
C SER A 71 -6.76 -3.70 13.29
N VAL A 72 -7.01 -3.63 11.99
CA VAL A 72 -8.35 -3.82 11.42
C VAL A 72 -8.69 -5.31 11.33
N ASP A 73 -9.96 -5.63 11.56
CA ASP A 73 -10.47 -7.00 11.39
C ASP A 73 -10.96 -7.27 9.95
N GLU A 74 -11.21 -6.20 9.18
CA GLU A 74 -11.68 -6.27 7.80
C GLU A 74 -10.55 -6.57 6.81
N PRO A 75 -10.82 -7.30 5.71
CA PRO A 75 -9.84 -7.49 4.65
C PRO A 75 -9.41 -6.17 4.01
N TYR A 76 -8.10 -5.94 3.94
CA TYR A 76 -7.45 -4.82 3.27
C TYR A 76 -6.28 -5.31 2.43
N LEU A 77 -5.73 -4.45 1.58
CA LEU A 77 -4.60 -4.79 0.71
C LEU A 77 -3.31 -5.03 1.52
N THR A 78 -2.95 -6.29 1.75
CA THR A 78 -1.68 -6.68 2.41
C THR A 78 -0.51 -6.78 1.43
N GLU A 79 0.74 -6.90 1.91
CA GLU A 79 1.94 -7.18 1.08
C GLU A 79 1.70 -8.39 0.14
N GLU A 80 1.15 -9.47 0.68
CA GLU A 80 0.88 -10.70 -0.07
C GLU A 80 -0.19 -10.51 -1.15
N GLN A 81 -1.25 -9.76 -0.84
CA GLN A 81 -2.29 -9.47 -1.82
C GLN A 81 -1.79 -8.52 -2.91
N ALA A 82 -1.04 -7.48 -2.53
CA ALA A 82 -0.38 -6.58 -3.47
C ALA A 82 0.51 -7.36 -4.43
N LYS A 83 1.28 -8.32 -3.93
CA LYS A 83 2.11 -9.19 -4.76
C LYS A 83 1.30 -9.96 -5.80
N LYS A 84 0.17 -10.56 -5.39
CA LYS A 84 -0.75 -11.28 -6.30
C LYS A 84 -1.29 -10.36 -7.39
N PHE A 85 -1.78 -9.17 -7.03
CA PHE A 85 -2.30 -8.19 -7.99
C PHE A 85 -1.21 -7.65 -8.93
N TYR A 86 0.02 -7.50 -8.43
CA TYR A 86 1.15 -7.13 -9.25
C TYR A 86 1.40 -8.16 -10.35
N HIS A 87 1.47 -9.45 -10.00
CA HIS A 87 1.65 -10.53 -10.97
C HIS A 87 0.49 -10.61 -11.96
N LEU A 88 -0.74 -10.42 -11.50
CA LEU A 88 -1.91 -10.36 -12.38
C LEU A 88 -1.77 -9.21 -13.38
N SER A 89 -1.36 -8.03 -12.92
CA SER A 89 -1.11 -6.89 -13.81
C SER A 89 -0.02 -7.18 -14.84
N ASP A 90 1.08 -7.80 -14.44
CA ASP A 90 2.16 -8.18 -15.35
C ASP A 90 1.66 -9.14 -16.44
N ASN A 91 0.92 -10.17 -16.04
CA ASN A 91 0.34 -11.14 -16.96
C ASN A 91 -0.62 -10.49 -17.96
N VAL A 92 -1.48 -9.56 -17.51
CA VAL A 92 -2.43 -8.87 -18.40
C VAL A 92 -1.72 -7.91 -19.35
N LEU A 93 -0.69 -7.18 -18.87
CA LEU A 93 0.08 -6.26 -19.71
C LEU A 93 0.88 -6.99 -20.80
N HIS A 94 1.27 -8.23 -20.55
CA HIS A 94 1.98 -9.08 -21.50
C HIS A 94 1.08 -10.04 -22.29
N ALA A 95 -0.22 -10.11 -21.98
CA ALA A 95 -1.19 -10.90 -22.73
C ALA A 95 -1.49 -10.25 -24.08
N SER A 96 -1.56 -11.06 -25.14
CA SER A 96 -2.03 -10.58 -26.45
C SER A 96 -3.56 -10.34 -26.39
N PRO A 97 -4.06 -9.13 -26.70
CA PRO A 97 -5.49 -8.81 -26.67
C PRO A 97 -6.33 -9.68 -27.62
N VAL A 98 -5.70 -10.26 -28.64
CA VAL A 98 -6.33 -11.01 -29.73
C VAL A 98 -6.94 -12.35 -29.26
N PHE A 99 -6.60 -12.83 -28.06
CA PHE A 99 -6.99 -14.16 -27.59
C PHE A 99 -7.70 -14.18 -26.23
N MET A 100 -8.17 -13.03 -25.72
CA MET A 100 -8.87 -13.00 -24.43
C MET A 100 -10.34 -13.39 -24.60
N SER A 101 -10.78 -14.44 -23.91
CA SER A 101 -12.20 -14.81 -23.86
C SER A 101 -13.00 -13.82 -23.00
N VAL A 102 -14.32 -13.81 -23.15
CA VAL A 102 -15.21 -12.96 -22.33
C VAL A 102 -15.09 -13.32 -20.85
N GLU A 103 -15.01 -14.62 -20.54
CA GLU A 103 -14.85 -15.11 -19.17
C GLU A 103 -13.53 -14.64 -18.54
N ALA A 104 -12.44 -14.65 -19.33
CA ALA A 104 -11.14 -14.15 -18.88
C ALA A 104 -11.19 -12.63 -18.62
N PHE A 105 -11.87 -11.88 -19.48
CA PHE A 105 -12.09 -10.45 -19.29
C PHE A 105 -12.90 -10.16 -18.01
N ASP A 106 -14.02 -10.85 -17.81
CA ASP A 106 -14.86 -10.70 -16.62
C ASP A 106 -14.11 -11.03 -15.33
N GLN A 107 -13.27 -12.07 -15.36
CA GLN A 107 -12.39 -12.39 -14.23
C GLN A 107 -11.44 -11.23 -13.93
N HIS A 108 -10.77 -10.65 -14.94
CA HIS A 108 -9.88 -9.50 -14.72
C HIS A 108 -10.61 -8.28 -14.15
N VAL A 109 -11.84 -8.01 -14.59
CA VAL A 109 -12.68 -6.95 -14.02
C VAL A 109 -13.01 -7.24 -12.55
N SER A 110 -13.33 -8.49 -12.20
CA SER A 110 -13.59 -8.90 -10.83
C SER A 110 -12.38 -8.73 -9.91
N GLU A 111 -11.19 -9.10 -10.42
CA GLU A 111 -9.93 -8.90 -9.70
C GLU A 111 -9.62 -7.41 -9.48
N LEU A 112 -9.84 -6.56 -10.50
CA LEU A 112 -9.66 -5.12 -10.37
C LEU A 112 -10.61 -4.52 -9.32
N LYS A 113 -11.87 -4.94 -9.30
CA LYS A 113 -12.83 -4.53 -8.25
C LYS A 113 -12.36 -4.95 -6.86
N SER A 114 -11.81 -6.16 -6.74
CA SER A 114 -11.26 -6.66 -5.48
C SER A 114 -10.05 -5.83 -5.04
N PHE A 115 -9.13 -5.52 -5.95
CA PHE A 115 -8.00 -4.64 -5.70
C PHE A 115 -8.43 -3.26 -5.20
N LEU A 116 -9.41 -2.63 -5.86
CA LEU A 116 -9.91 -1.31 -5.48
C LEU A 116 -10.51 -1.33 -4.08
N ARG A 117 -11.39 -2.29 -3.78
CA ARG A 117 -12.00 -2.43 -2.44
C ARG A 117 -10.96 -2.60 -1.33
N LEU A 118 -9.97 -3.47 -1.56
CA LEU A 118 -8.91 -3.74 -0.59
C LEU A 118 -7.98 -2.53 -0.39
N SER A 119 -7.69 -1.81 -1.48
CA SER A 119 -6.89 -0.59 -1.45
C SER A 119 -7.62 0.56 -0.76
N GLU A 120 -8.93 0.72 -1.02
CA GLU A 120 -9.78 1.68 -0.35
C GLU A 120 -9.78 1.44 1.16
N ARG A 121 -9.92 0.16 1.58
CA ARG A 121 -9.89 -0.18 3.00
C ARG A 121 -8.56 0.15 3.66
N LEU A 122 -7.45 -0.17 2.99
CA LEU A 122 -6.11 0.18 3.45
C LEU A 122 -5.97 1.69 3.58
N LEU A 123 -6.27 2.43 2.52
CA LEU A 123 -6.02 3.86 2.45
C LEU A 123 -6.95 4.70 3.33
N ARG A 124 -8.09 4.14 3.78
CA ARG A 124 -9.00 4.80 4.73
C ARG A 124 -8.23 5.32 5.93
N THR A 125 -7.54 4.44 6.66
CA THR A 125 -6.57 4.82 7.69
C THR A 125 -5.47 3.77 7.70
N PHE A 126 -4.22 4.22 7.59
CA PHE A 126 -3.07 3.33 7.59
C PHE A 126 -1.90 3.92 8.39
N GLU A 127 -1.01 3.03 8.79
CA GLU A 127 0.32 3.39 9.27
C GLU A 127 1.38 2.79 8.35
N ILE A 128 2.54 3.43 8.30
CA ILE A 128 3.70 2.93 7.58
C ILE A 128 4.99 3.35 8.27
N ASP A 129 5.91 2.40 8.44
CA ASP A 129 7.25 2.68 8.93
C ASP A 129 8.03 3.35 7.79
N ILE A 130 8.48 4.59 7.99
CA ILE A 130 9.25 5.34 6.98
C ILE A 130 10.76 5.28 7.21
N SER A 131 11.20 4.54 8.24
CA SER A 131 12.59 4.44 8.68
C SER A 131 13.15 3.01 8.69
N GLY A 132 12.26 2.01 8.72
CA GLY A 132 12.60 0.62 9.02
C GLY A 132 13.03 0.38 10.47
N ALA A 133 12.91 1.39 11.32
CA ALA A 133 13.30 1.41 12.73
C ALA A 133 12.11 1.75 13.65
N GLY A 134 10.88 1.67 13.15
CA GLY A 134 9.66 1.93 13.92
C GLY A 134 9.20 3.39 13.93
N PHE A 135 9.80 4.28 13.12
CA PHE A 135 9.26 5.63 12.91
C PHE A 135 8.08 5.56 11.94
N ASN A 136 6.86 5.63 12.49
CA ASN A 136 5.63 5.48 11.72
C ASN A 136 5.04 6.83 11.31
N VAL A 137 4.56 6.92 10.07
CA VAL A 137 3.67 7.97 9.60
C VAL A 137 2.27 7.39 9.47
N MET A 138 1.29 8.19 9.85
CA MET A 138 -0.12 7.85 9.68
C MET A 138 -0.70 8.66 8.53
N GLY A 139 -1.47 7.97 7.70
CA GLY A 139 -2.24 8.58 6.62
C GLY A 139 -3.71 8.25 6.77
N HIS A 140 -4.55 9.20 6.41
CA HIS A 140 -6.00 9.01 6.31
C HIS A 140 -6.47 9.56 4.98
N LEU A 141 -7.10 8.73 4.16
CA LEU A 141 -7.71 9.15 2.90
C LEU A 141 -9.22 9.25 3.08
N HIS A 142 -9.69 10.48 3.28
CA HIS A 142 -11.11 10.80 3.29
C HIS A 142 -11.65 10.85 1.85
N LEU A 143 -11.99 9.69 1.26
CA LEU A 143 -12.60 9.67 -0.08
C LEU A 143 -14.01 10.28 -0.12
N ASP A 144 -14.69 10.34 1.03
CA ASP A 144 -16.06 10.84 1.18
C ASP A 144 -16.14 12.21 1.88
N SER A 145 -15.00 12.86 2.16
CA SER A 145 -14.96 14.07 3.00
C SER A 145 -13.84 15.02 2.54
N ASP A 146 -14.16 16.31 2.42
CA ASP A 146 -13.19 17.38 2.14
C ASP A 146 -12.26 17.71 3.33
N ALA A 147 -12.32 16.93 4.41
CA ALA A 147 -11.47 17.13 5.58
C ALA A 147 -10.01 16.79 5.24
N LEU A 148 -9.11 17.73 5.54
CA LEU A 148 -7.67 17.53 5.35
C LEU A 148 -7.17 16.37 6.23
N PRO A 149 -6.19 15.58 5.76
CA PRO A 149 -5.57 14.54 6.58
C PRO A 149 -5.01 15.16 7.88
N MET A 150 -5.36 14.60 9.03
CA MET A 150 -4.71 14.97 10.28
C MET A 150 -3.36 14.27 10.38
N VAL A 151 -2.28 15.04 10.46
CA VAL A 151 -0.97 14.52 10.88
C VAL A 151 -0.99 14.43 12.40
N VAL A 152 -0.92 13.21 12.94
CA VAL A 152 -0.78 12.97 14.37
C VAL A 152 0.69 12.64 14.64
N GLU A 153 1.41 13.56 15.28
CA GLU A 153 2.74 13.25 15.83
C GLU A 153 2.57 12.41 17.10
N ALA A 154 2.83 11.11 17.00
CA ALA A 154 2.93 10.23 18.16
C ALA A 154 4.39 10.21 18.66
N HIS A 155 4.64 10.85 19.80
CA HIS A 155 5.90 10.69 20.52
C HIS A 155 5.85 9.42 21.34
N PHE A 156 6.60 8.39 20.94
CA PHE A 156 6.85 7.23 21.78
C PHE A 156 7.96 7.59 22.79
N ALA A 157 7.65 7.44 24.08
CA ALA A 157 8.57 7.68 25.20
C ALA A 157 9.51 6.49 25.43
#